data_AF-A0A0L7QMD8-F1
#
_entry.id   AF-A0A0L7QMD8-F1
#
_cell.length_a   1.000
_cell.length_b   1.000
_cell.length_c   1.000
_cell.angle_alpha   90.00
_cell.angle_beta   90.00
_cell.angle_gamma   90.00
#
_symmetry.space_group_name_H-M   'P 1'
#
loop_
_entity.id
_entity.type
_entity.pdbx_description
1 polymer ?
#
loop_
_entity_poly.entity_id
_entity_poly.type
_entity_poly.pdbx_seq_one_letter_code
_entity_poly.pdbx_strand_id
1 'polypeptide(L)'
;MENIYSTAKICDYKNQSKCDLALEPELTELQMKSHDPEELKYIWVQWRKATGEKMKSLFTRYVELSNMAATLNNFTDNAAYWMKDYETDEFPEQIDTLWQQLKPLYLQLHAYVRRELRKKYGENVVSKDGPIPAHLLGNMWAQSWSNIADFSIPYPGKQLPDVTDAMIKQGSFNI
;
A
#
# COMPACT_ATOMS: atom_id res chain seq x y z
N MET A 1 10.36 16.42 -1.98
CA MET A 1 9.59 15.27 -1.47
C MET A 1 10.24 13.96 -1.89
N GLU A 2 10.56 13.77 -3.16
CA GLU A 2 11.29 12.59 -3.68
C GLU A 2 12.53 12.20 -2.86
N ASN A 3 13.46 13.13 -2.61
CA ASN A 3 14.65 12.85 -1.79
C ASN A 3 14.32 12.35 -0.36
N ILE A 4 13.27 12.88 0.27
CA ILE A 4 12.82 12.41 1.59
C ILE A 4 12.34 10.96 1.48
N TYR A 5 11.62 10.64 0.40
CA TYR A 5 11.09 9.30 0.19
C TYR A 5 12.20 8.28 -0.08
N SER A 6 13.11 8.58 -1.01
CA SER A 6 14.14 7.64 -1.47
C SER A 6 15.25 7.40 -0.45
N THR A 7 15.50 8.36 0.45
CA THR A 7 16.58 8.24 1.47
C THR A 7 16.06 7.94 2.87
N ALA A 8 14.73 7.84 3.06
CA ALA A 8 14.15 7.54 4.35
C ALA A 8 14.59 6.17 4.85
N LYS A 9 14.96 6.14 6.13
CA LYS A 9 15.32 4.93 6.86
C LYS A 9 14.61 4.91 8.21
N ILE A 10 14.33 3.72 8.72
CA ILE A 10 13.78 3.52 10.07
C ILE A 10 14.65 2.56 10.88
N CYS A 11 14.46 2.56 12.20
CA CYS A 11 15.08 1.58 13.08
C CYS A 11 14.32 0.26 13.09
N ASP A 12 15.03 -0.85 13.18
CA ASP A 12 14.46 -2.19 13.26
C ASP A 12 13.63 -2.36 14.54
N TYR A 13 12.50 -3.07 14.44
CA TYR A 13 11.58 -3.29 15.55
C TYR A 13 12.25 -4.06 16.71
N LYS A 14 13.00 -5.11 16.37
CA LYS A 14 13.64 -6.03 17.31
C LYS A 14 14.99 -5.52 17.80
N ASN A 15 15.72 -4.77 16.97
CA ASN A 15 16.99 -4.16 17.31
C ASN A 15 17.03 -2.65 17.01
N GLN A 16 16.71 -1.84 18.02
CA GLN A 16 16.64 -0.38 17.89
C GLN A 16 18.00 0.30 17.61
N SER A 17 19.13 -0.41 17.69
CA SER A 17 20.43 0.14 17.26
C SER A 17 20.64 0.06 15.75
N LYS A 18 19.86 -0.77 15.04
CA LYS A 18 19.92 -0.94 13.58
C LYS A 18 18.95 0.03 12.92
N CYS A 19 19.45 1.19 12.48
CA CYS A 19 18.65 2.28 11.91
C CYS A 19 18.90 2.53 10.43
N ASP A 20 19.15 1.47 9.69
CA ASP A 20 19.54 1.51 8.28
C ASP A 20 18.48 0.94 7.32
N LEU A 21 17.32 0.51 7.82
CA LEU A 21 16.27 -0.13 7.02
C LEU A 21 15.60 0.86 6.06
N ALA A 22 15.78 0.68 4.75
CA ALA A 22 15.14 1.45 3.71
C ALA A 22 13.85 0.76 3.22
N LEU A 23 13.03 1.49 2.46
CA LEU A 23 11.80 0.92 1.90
C LEU A 23 12.09 -0.34 1.08
N GLU A 24 13.03 -0.22 0.15
CA GLU A 24 13.46 -1.29 -0.73
C GLU A 24 14.93 -1.66 -0.41
N PRO A 25 15.24 -2.95 -0.17
CA PRO A 25 14.30 -4.07 -0.07
C PRO A 25 13.71 -4.28 1.34
N GLU A 26 14.32 -3.71 2.40
CA GLU A 26 14.14 -4.25 3.76
C GLU A 26 12.70 -4.16 4.28
N LEU A 27 12.07 -2.99 4.19
CA LEU A 27 10.70 -2.83 4.70
C LEU A 27 9.67 -3.53 3.82
N THR A 28 9.88 -3.57 2.51
CA THR A 28 9.04 -4.31 1.58
C THR A 28 9.07 -5.80 1.92
N GLU A 29 10.25 -6.39 2.14
CA GLU A 29 10.35 -7.78 2.55
C GLU A 29 9.74 -8.08 3.92
N LEU A 30 9.94 -7.19 4.90
CA LEU A 30 9.34 -7.36 6.23
C LEU A 30 7.81 -7.31 6.17
N GLN A 31 7.23 -6.39 5.37
CA GLN A 31 5.79 -6.32 5.14
C GLN A 31 5.26 -7.58 4.45
N MET A 32 6.03 -8.16 3.53
CA MET A 32 5.66 -9.39 2.82
C MET A 32 5.69 -10.63 3.71
N LYS A 33 6.75 -10.77 4.53
CA LYS A 33 7.07 -12.03 5.22
C LYS A 33 6.64 -12.05 6.68
N SER A 34 6.52 -10.91 7.35
CA SER A 34 6.17 -10.89 8.77
C SER A 34 4.69 -11.24 8.98
N HIS A 35 4.44 -11.98 10.06
CA HIS A 35 3.10 -12.26 10.56
C HIS A 35 2.91 -11.77 12.00
N ASP A 36 3.79 -10.90 12.49
CA ASP A 36 3.62 -10.24 13.80
C ASP A 36 2.86 -8.92 13.57
N PRO A 37 1.61 -8.78 14.05
CA PRO A 37 0.83 -7.55 13.89
C PRO A 37 1.52 -6.32 14.46
N GLU A 38 2.25 -6.43 15.58
CA GLU A 38 2.90 -5.28 16.22
C GLU A 38 4.18 -4.88 15.47
N GLU A 39 4.93 -5.83 14.92
CA GLU A 39 6.06 -5.54 14.02
C GLU A 39 5.57 -4.83 12.74
N LEU A 40 4.53 -5.36 12.09
CA LEU A 40 3.93 -4.78 10.90
C LEU A 40 3.40 -3.37 11.15
N LYS A 41 2.72 -3.17 12.28
CA LYS A 41 2.21 -1.86 12.72
C LYS A 41 3.35 -0.89 13.02
N TYR A 42 4.41 -1.33 13.70
CA TYR A 42 5.58 -0.50 13.97
C TYR A 42 6.19 0.00 12.65
N ILE A 43 6.48 -0.91 11.71
CA ILE A 43 7.04 -0.57 10.39
C ILE A 43 6.14 0.43 9.67
N TRP A 44 4.83 0.15 9.63
CA TRP A 44 3.84 1.00 9.00
C TRP A 44 3.86 2.42 9.59
N VAL A 45 3.86 2.56 10.92
CA VAL A 45 3.89 3.85 11.61
C VAL A 45 5.20 4.59 11.38
N GLN A 46 6.34 3.92 11.56
CA GLN A 46 7.65 4.55 11.43
C GLN A 46 7.90 5.02 10.00
N TRP A 47 7.47 4.25 9.00
CA TRP A 47 7.58 4.68 7.60
C TRP A 47 6.80 5.98 7.34
N ARG A 48 5.55 6.11 7.83
CA ARG A 48 4.77 7.36 7.70
C ARG A 48 5.44 8.54 8.41
N LYS A 49 6.04 8.32 9.59
CA LYS A 49 6.76 9.36 10.34
C LYS A 49 8.04 9.80 9.62
N ALA A 50 8.79 8.83 9.09
CA ALA A 50 10.04 9.10 8.38
C ALA A 50 9.81 9.82 7.05
N THR A 51 8.64 9.63 6.42
CA THR A 51 8.28 10.19 5.11
C THR A 51 7.19 11.25 5.18
N GLY A 52 5.91 10.82 5.20
CA GLY A 52 4.73 11.67 5.05
C GLY A 52 4.69 12.86 6.00
N GLU A 53 5.07 12.66 7.28
CA GLU A 53 5.12 13.76 8.25
C GLU A 53 6.10 14.87 7.83
N LYS A 54 7.28 14.49 7.34
CA LYS A 54 8.31 15.43 6.86
C LYS A 54 7.95 16.07 5.51
N MET A 55 7.09 15.43 4.72
CA MET A 55 6.66 15.94 3.42
C MET A 55 5.48 16.91 3.51
N LYS A 56 4.80 17.01 4.66
CA LYS A 56 3.55 17.75 4.82
C LYS A 56 3.62 19.19 4.29
N SER A 57 4.58 19.99 4.76
CA SER A 57 4.71 21.40 4.35
C SER A 57 5.11 21.55 2.88
N LEU A 58 6.00 20.67 2.39
CA LEU A 58 6.41 20.64 0.99
C LEU A 58 5.23 20.30 0.07
N PHE A 59 4.36 19.38 0.49
CA PHE A 59 3.18 18.99 -0.27
C PHE A 59 2.17 20.14 -0.35
N THR A 60 1.93 20.86 0.75
CA THR A 60 1.08 22.06 0.74
C THR A 60 1.61 23.08 -0.27
N ARG A 61 2.91 23.38 -0.23
CA ARG A 61 3.51 24.32 -1.18
C ARG A 61 3.44 23.83 -2.62
N TYR A 62 3.64 22.53 -2.83
CA TYR A 62 3.48 21.90 -4.14
C TYR A 62 2.06 22.11 -4.69
N VAL A 63 1.02 21.83 -3.90
CA VAL A 63 -0.38 22.02 -4.32
C VAL A 63 -0.67 23.47 -4.69
N GLU A 64 -0.20 24.44 -3.89
CA GLU A 64 -0.34 25.87 -4.20
C GLU A 64 0.28 26.21 -5.56
N LEU A 65 1.54 25.82 -5.77
CA LEU A 65 2.27 26.12 -6.99
C LEU A 65 1.67 25.41 -8.22
N SER A 66 1.24 24.16 -8.06
CA SER A 66 0.55 23.40 -9.11
C SER A 66 -0.75 24.08 -9.54
N ASN A 67 -1.56 24.54 -8.59
CA ASN A 67 -2.79 25.27 -8.90
C ASN A 67 -2.51 26.65 -9.53
N MET A 68 -1.46 27.35 -9.09
CA MET A 68 -1.02 28.59 -9.75
C MET A 68 -0.61 28.34 -11.22
N ALA A 69 0.15 27.26 -11.48
CA ALA A 69 0.54 26.91 -12.83
C ALA A 69 -0.68 26.55 -13.70
N ALA A 70 -1.63 25.78 -13.17
CA ALA A 70 -2.86 25.43 -13.87
C ALA A 70 -3.70 26.66 -14.24
N THR A 71 -3.90 27.58 -13.30
CA THR A 71 -4.67 28.82 -13.52
C THR A 71 -4.01 29.74 -14.53
N LEU A 72 -2.67 29.83 -14.55
CA LEU A 72 -1.92 30.56 -15.59
C LEU A 72 -2.07 29.93 -16.98
N ASN A 73 -2.45 28.65 -17.06
CA ASN A 73 -2.73 27.94 -18.31
C ASN A 73 -4.24 27.85 -18.61
N ASN A 74 -5.07 28.71 -18.00
CA ASN A 74 -6.53 28.78 -18.19
C ASN A 74 -7.31 27.54 -17.72
N PHE A 75 -6.78 26.78 -16.77
CA PHE A 75 -7.52 25.71 -16.08
C PHE A 75 -8.01 26.17 -14.72
N THR A 76 -9.10 25.57 -14.22
CA THR A 76 -9.67 25.91 -12.90
C THR A 76 -8.73 25.57 -11.74
N ASP A 77 -8.07 24.41 -11.84
CA ASP A 77 -7.11 23.90 -10.87
C ASP A 77 -6.21 22.84 -11.51
N ASN A 78 -5.28 22.29 -10.72
CA ASN A 78 -4.37 21.25 -11.19
C ASN A 78 -5.08 19.93 -11.52
N ALA A 79 -6.26 19.66 -10.96
CA ALA A 79 -7.02 18.46 -11.28
C ALA A 79 -7.56 18.54 -12.71
N ALA A 80 -8.17 19.67 -13.10
CA ALA A 80 -8.59 19.93 -14.47
C ALA A 80 -7.40 19.89 -15.45
N TYR A 81 -6.24 20.44 -15.03
CA TYR A 81 -5.02 20.37 -15.84
C TYR A 81 -4.53 18.94 -16.08
N TRP A 82 -4.67 18.02 -15.11
CA TRP A 82 -4.35 16.60 -15.31
C TRP A 82 -5.37 15.87 -16.19
N MET A 83 -6.65 16.23 -16.09
CA MET A 83 -7.71 15.57 -16.86
C MET A 83 -7.64 15.86 -18.36
N LYS A 84 -6.98 16.95 -18.76
CA LYS A 84 -6.88 17.37 -20.18
C LYS A 84 -6.36 16.26 -21.10
N ASP A 85 -5.46 15.40 -20.60
CA ASP A 85 -4.80 14.35 -21.40
C ASP A 85 -5.76 13.20 -21.77
N TYR A 86 -6.94 13.14 -21.15
CA TYR A 86 -7.98 12.16 -21.46
C TYR A 86 -8.99 12.67 -22.49
N GLU A 87 -8.90 13.95 -22.88
CA GLU A 87 -9.67 14.57 -23.96
C GLU A 87 -11.21 14.38 -23.85
N THR A 88 -11.72 14.29 -22.61
CA THR A 88 -13.16 14.20 -22.32
C THR A 88 -13.51 14.89 -21.01
N ASP A 89 -14.59 15.66 -21.01
CA ASP A 89 -15.11 16.33 -19.82
C ASP A 89 -15.82 15.35 -18.86
N GLU A 90 -16.21 14.17 -19.36
CA GLU A 90 -16.96 13.15 -18.60
C GLU A 90 -16.04 12.12 -17.90
N PHE A 91 -14.71 12.33 -17.93
CA PHE A 91 -13.76 11.36 -17.40
C PHE A 91 -14.03 11.00 -15.92
N PRO A 92 -14.28 11.96 -15.00
CA PRO A 92 -14.60 11.63 -13.61
C PRO A 92 -15.85 10.77 -13.46
N GLU A 93 -16.91 11.06 -14.22
CA GLU A 93 -18.18 10.33 -14.19
C GLU A 93 -18.02 8.91 -14.72
N GLN A 94 -17.21 8.73 -15.77
CA GLN A 94 -16.90 7.41 -16.32
C GLN A 94 -16.12 6.55 -15.30
N ILE A 95 -15.15 7.13 -14.61
CA ILE A 95 -14.39 6.44 -13.56
C ILE A 95 -15.28 6.09 -12.35
N ASP A 96 -16.14 6.99 -11.89
CA ASP A 96 -17.09 6.67 -10.80
C ASP A 96 -18.06 5.57 -11.23
N THR A 97 -18.58 5.63 -12.46
CA THR A 97 -19.46 4.57 -13.00
C THR A 97 -18.78 3.20 -12.97
N LEU A 98 -17.54 3.11 -13.44
CA LEU A 98 -16.74 1.88 -13.40
C LEU A 98 -16.49 1.42 -11.96
N TRP A 99 -16.21 2.36 -11.05
CA TRP A 99 -16.04 2.04 -9.63
C TRP A 99 -17.32 1.46 -9.02
N GLN A 100 -18.50 2.05 -9.27
CA GLN A 100 -19.76 1.50 -8.77
C GLN A 100 -20.06 0.10 -9.32
N GLN A 101 -19.67 -0.19 -10.57
CA GLN A 101 -19.80 -1.53 -11.15
C GLN A 101 -18.86 -2.55 -10.48
N LEU A 102 -17.63 -2.16 -10.16
CA LEU A 102 -16.64 -3.03 -9.51
C LEU A 102 -16.91 -3.23 -8.01
N LYS A 103 -17.48 -2.22 -7.34
CA LYS A 103 -17.65 -2.14 -5.89
C LYS A 103 -18.34 -3.37 -5.27
N PRO A 104 -19.41 -3.97 -5.82
CA PRO A 104 -20.01 -5.19 -5.27
C PRO A 104 -19.01 -6.35 -5.17
N LEU A 105 -18.19 -6.57 -6.20
CA LEU A 105 -17.15 -7.60 -6.21
C LEU A 105 -16.06 -7.28 -5.18
N TYR A 106 -15.58 -6.03 -5.16
CA TYR A 106 -14.60 -5.58 -4.18
C TYR A 106 -15.06 -5.80 -2.74
N LEU A 107 -16.33 -5.50 -2.44
CA LEU A 107 -16.89 -5.68 -1.10
C LEU A 107 -16.96 -7.17 -0.68
N GLN A 108 -17.27 -8.08 -1.61
CA GLN A 108 -17.22 -9.52 -1.33
C GLN A 108 -15.78 -9.98 -1.04
N LEU A 109 -14.82 -9.54 -1.86
CA LEU A 109 -13.40 -9.84 -1.65
C LEU A 109 -12.89 -9.27 -0.33
N HIS A 110 -13.20 -8.00 -0.04
CA HIS A 110 -12.84 -7.33 1.21
C HIS A 110 -13.43 -8.07 2.42
N ALA A 111 -14.72 -8.44 2.39
CA ALA A 111 -15.36 -9.17 3.47
C ALA A 111 -14.72 -10.55 3.71
N TYR A 112 -14.40 -11.27 2.63
CA TYR A 112 -13.70 -12.54 2.67
C TYR A 112 -12.30 -12.40 3.29
N VAL A 113 -11.48 -11.46 2.79
CA VAL A 113 -10.12 -11.22 3.29
C VAL A 113 -10.14 -10.77 4.75
N ARG A 114 -11.06 -9.89 5.14
CA ARG A 114 -11.25 -9.48 6.54
C ARG A 114 -11.54 -10.68 7.44
N ARG A 115 -12.38 -11.63 6.99
CA ARG A 115 -12.69 -12.85 7.72
C ARG A 115 -11.45 -13.75 7.88
N GLU A 116 -10.66 -13.95 6.82
CA GLU A 116 -9.44 -14.78 6.91
C GLU A 116 -8.37 -14.13 7.79
N LEU A 117 -8.19 -12.80 7.70
CA LEU A 117 -7.31 -12.05 8.60
C LEU A 117 -7.76 -12.16 10.07
N ARG A 118 -9.07 -12.07 10.33
CA ARG A 118 -9.63 -12.24 11.69
C ARG A 118 -9.41 -13.67 12.21
N LYS A 119 -9.50 -14.69 11.37
CA LYS A 119 -9.16 -16.07 11.77
C LYS A 119 -7.67 -16.21 12.13
N LYS A 120 -6.77 -15.56 11.39
CA LYS A 120 -5.32 -15.63 11.64
C LYS A 120 -4.87 -14.82 12.86
N TYR A 121 -5.35 -13.57 12.98
CA TYR A 121 -4.86 -12.61 13.99
C TYR A 121 -5.78 -12.44 15.20
N GLY A 122 -6.97 -13.03 15.16
CA GLY A 122 -7.92 -12.98 16.26
C GLY A 122 -8.73 -11.69 16.32
N GLU A 123 -9.70 -11.71 17.25
CA GLU A 123 -10.78 -10.73 17.26
C GLU A 123 -10.39 -9.34 17.75
N ASN A 124 -9.34 -9.27 18.57
CA ASN A 124 -8.79 -8.05 19.14
C ASN A 124 -7.97 -7.24 18.13
N VAL A 125 -7.49 -7.89 17.06
CA VAL A 125 -6.65 -7.26 16.03
C VAL A 125 -7.50 -6.83 14.83
N VAL A 126 -8.42 -7.70 14.39
CA VAL A 126 -9.24 -7.45 13.19
C VAL A 126 -10.72 -7.50 13.56
N SER A 127 -11.38 -6.34 13.59
CA SER A 127 -12.82 -6.25 13.84
C SER A 127 -13.64 -7.03 12.80
N LYS A 128 -14.78 -7.58 13.23
CA LYS A 128 -15.72 -8.28 12.36
C LYS A 128 -16.34 -7.35 11.30
N ASP A 129 -16.65 -6.11 11.71
CA ASP A 129 -17.48 -5.19 10.93
C ASP A 129 -16.73 -3.91 10.52
N GLY A 130 -15.58 -3.62 11.15
CA GLY A 130 -14.74 -2.47 10.83
C GLY A 130 -13.86 -2.64 9.58
N PRO A 131 -13.18 -1.57 9.13
CA PRO A 131 -12.16 -1.66 8.07
C PRO A 131 -11.02 -2.61 8.45
N ILE A 132 -10.36 -3.17 7.43
CA ILE A 132 -9.15 -3.98 7.64
C ILE A 132 -7.99 -3.06 8.10
N PRO A 133 -7.23 -3.42 9.15
CA PRO A 133 -6.00 -2.71 9.47
C PRO A 133 -4.98 -2.79 8.32
N ALA A 134 -4.64 -1.64 7.73
CA ALA A 134 -3.87 -1.59 6.48
C ALA A 134 -2.48 -2.26 6.53
N HIS A 135 -1.85 -2.30 7.71
CA HIS A 135 -0.54 -2.93 7.91
C HIS A 135 -0.56 -4.47 7.83
N LEU A 136 -1.74 -5.10 7.76
CA LEU A 136 -1.88 -6.56 7.69
C LEU A 136 -2.06 -7.10 6.27
N LEU A 137 -1.96 -6.25 5.25
CA LEU A 137 -2.28 -6.60 3.86
C LEU A 137 -1.03 -6.90 3.02
N GLY A 138 0.11 -7.15 3.67
CA GLY A 138 1.34 -7.60 3.01
C GLY A 138 2.01 -6.55 2.12
N ASN A 139 1.63 -5.28 2.24
CA ASN A 139 2.14 -4.18 1.45
C ASN A 139 2.04 -2.86 2.24
N MET A 140 3.05 -1.99 2.11
CA MET A 140 3.15 -0.72 2.84
C MET A 140 1.92 0.19 2.70
N TRP A 141 1.22 0.14 1.56
CA TRP A 141 0.04 0.95 1.25
C TRP A 141 -1.22 0.13 1.06
N ALA A 142 -1.17 -1.19 1.28
CA ALA A 142 -2.27 -2.11 1.01
C ALA A 142 -2.80 -2.06 -0.44
N GLN A 143 -1.96 -1.67 -1.42
CA GLN A 143 -2.36 -1.52 -2.82
C GLN A 143 -2.54 -2.86 -3.54
N SER A 144 -1.88 -3.91 -3.04
CA SER A 144 -2.01 -5.30 -3.46
C SER A 144 -1.99 -6.19 -2.23
N TRP A 145 -2.78 -7.26 -2.25
CA TRP A 145 -2.93 -8.22 -1.14
C TRP A 145 -2.38 -9.60 -1.53
N SER A 146 -1.56 -9.69 -2.57
CA SER A 146 -0.97 -10.96 -3.03
C SER A 146 -0.11 -11.63 -1.97
N ASN A 147 0.57 -10.84 -1.14
CA ASN A 147 1.54 -11.35 -0.15
C ASN A 147 0.89 -11.99 1.08
N ILE A 148 -0.44 -11.96 1.19
CA ILE A 148 -1.18 -12.68 2.24
C ILE A 148 -1.93 -13.91 1.70
N ALA A 149 -1.69 -14.26 0.44
CA ALA A 149 -2.39 -15.36 -0.22
C ALA A 149 -2.13 -16.71 0.47
N ASP A 150 -0.93 -16.93 1.01
CA ASP A 150 -0.52 -18.15 1.72
C ASP A 150 -1.55 -18.61 2.78
N PHE A 151 -2.18 -17.67 3.49
CA PHE A 151 -3.19 -17.98 4.50
C PHE A 151 -4.61 -17.52 4.15
N SER A 152 -4.80 -16.77 3.06
CA SER A 152 -6.13 -16.29 2.66
C SER A 152 -6.76 -17.08 1.51
N ILE A 153 -6.07 -18.01 0.84
CA ILE A 153 -6.66 -18.77 -0.27
C ILE A 153 -7.77 -19.75 0.23
N PRO A 154 -8.92 -19.87 -0.46
CA PRO A 154 -10.05 -20.70 0.00
C PRO A 154 -9.77 -22.20 0.18
N TYR A 155 -8.83 -22.76 -0.61
CA TYR A 155 -8.52 -24.18 -0.65
C TYR A 155 -7.05 -24.42 -0.26
N PRO A 156 -6.74 -24.42 1.05
CA PRO A 156 -5.38 -24.67 1.52
C PRO A 156 -4.90 -26.05 1.04
N GLY A 157 -3.68 -26.12 0.50
CA GLY A 157 -3.10 -27.34 -0.07
C GLY A 157 -3.31 -27.51 -1.58
N LYS A 158 -4.09 -26.65 -2.24
CA LYS A 158 -4.06 -26.48 -3.70
C LYS A 158 -3.20 -25.27 -4.01
N GLN A 159 -1.93 -25.50 -4.32
CA GLN A 159 -0.99 -24.42 -4.61
C GLN A 159 -1.33 -23.77 -5.96
N LEU A 160 -1.52 -22.45 -5.94
CA LEU A 160 -1.27 -21.64 -7.12
C LEU A 160 0.24 -21.71 -7.42
N PRO A 161 0.67 -21.65 -8.69
CA PRO A 161 2.09 -21.65 -9.01
C PRO A 161 2.78 -20.43 -8.38
N ASP A 162 3.57 -20.64 -7.32
CA ASP A 162 4.59 -19.70 -6.85
C ASP A 162 5.94 -20.25 -7.29
N VAL A 163 6.64 -19.50 -8.14
CA VAL A 163 7.89 -19.92 -8.75
C VAL A 163 9.12 -19.40 -7.99
N THR A 164 8.92 -18.63 -6.92
CA THR A 164 10.00 -17.96 -6.18
C THR A 164 11.07 -18.94 -5.71
N ASP A 165 10.67 -20.01 -5.02
CA ASP A 165 11.58 -21.05 -4.52
C ASP A 165 12.34 -21.76 -5.66
N ALA A 166 11.67 -21.96 -6.80
CA ALA A 166 12.30 -22.58 -7.96
C ALA A 166 13.34 -21.65 -8.58
N MET A 167 13.06 -20.34 -8.66
CA MET A 167 13.99 -19.35 -9.19
C MET A 167 15.23 -19.18 -8.29
N ILE A 168 15.05 -19.20 -6.96
CA ILE A 168 16.16 -19.18 -5.99
C ILE A 168 17.03 -20.43 -6.16
N LYS A 169 16.42 -21.63 -6.24
CA LYS A 169 17.16 -22.89 -6.46
C LYS A 169 17.93 -22.92 -7.78
N GLN A 170 17.44 -22.24 -8.80
CA GLN A 170 18.08 -22.13 -10.11
C GLN A 170 19.09 -20.97 -10.19
N GLY A 171 19.31 -20.22 -9.11
CA GLY A 171 20.22 -19.07 -9.10
C GLY A 171 19.76 -17.92 -10.00
N SER A 172 18.48 -17.91 -10.40
CA SER A 172 17.88 -16.88 -11.26
C SER A 172 17.30 -15.71 -10.47
N PHE A 173 17.31 -15.79 -9.14
CA PHE A 173 16.82 -14.77 -8.22
C PHE A 173 17.63 -14.83 -6.92
N ASN A 174 18.28 -13.72 -6.55
CA ASN A 174 18.99 -13.57 -5.27
C ASN A 174 18.23 -12.58 -4.40
N ILE A 175 17.91 -12.98 -3.17
CA ILE A 175 17.40 -12.11 -2.10
C ILE A 175 18.61 -11.59 -1.32
#